data_AF-A0AAV3Y6V9-F1
#
_entry.id   AF-A0AAV3Y6V9-F1
#
_cell.length_a   1.000
_cell.length_b   1.000
_cell.length_c   1.000
_cell.angle_alpha   90.00
_cell.angle_beta   90.00
_cell.angle_gamma   90.00
#
_symmetry.space_group_name_H-M   'P 1'
#
loop_
_entity.id
_entity.type
_entity.pdbx_description
1 polymer ?
#
loop_
_entity_poly.entity_id
_entity_poly.type
_entity_poly.pdbx_seq_one_letter_code
_entity_poly.pdbx_strand_id
1 'polypeptide(L)'
;MVYLVWGGRTSLGDEPKSGHPKTSTNEENTTHVDELIRCDRRMKIREIALKLEIPKSTVHEIVYDTLGYRKLSARWVPKMLTEDHKLQRVEISQRLLQRCQQDNGDEDTTHIGVGPGGDFQANNNLFDNLITGDETWVHLNTLETKCDSMT
;
A
#
# COMPACT_ATOMS: atom_id res chain seq x y z
N MET A 1 25.86 -53.59 50.16
CA MET A 1 24.40 -53.81 50.17
C MET A 1 23.75 -52.67 49.39
N VAL A 2 23.00 -53.03 48.35
CA VAL A 2 22.29 -52.13 47.43
C VAL A 2 20.80 -52.36 47.67
N TYR A 3 20.01 -51.29 47.84
CA TYR A 3 18.57 -51.34 47.68
C TYR A 3 18.15 -50.24 46.69
N LEU A 4 17.30 -50.62 45.74
CA LEU A 4 16.87 -49.87 44.55
C LEU A 4 15.77 -48.84 44.89
N VAL A 5 15.83 -47.65 44.29
CA VAL A 5 14.65 -46.81 44.01
C VAL A 5 14.57 -46.61 42.50
N TRP A 6 13.42 -46.99 41.95
CA TRP A 6 13.00 -46.74 40.58
C TRP A 6 12.67 -45.26 40.37
N GLY A 7 13.08 -44.70 39.22
CA GLY A 7 12.46 -43.50 38.64
C GLY A 7 12.97 -42.15 39.13
N GLY A 8 13.65 -41.41 38.25
CA GLY A 8 14.00 -40.02 38.50
C GLY A 8 14.81 -39.41 37.36
N ARG A 9 14.18 -39.10 36.23
CA ARG A 9 14.77 -38.19 35.23
C ARG A 9 14.91 -36.82 35.91
N THR A 10 16.13 -36.38 36.15
CA THR A 10 16.42 -35.08 36.79
C THR A 10 16.45 -33.90 35.82
N SER A 11 15.92 -34.03 34.60
CA SER A 11 15.74 -32.90 33.68
C SER A 11 14.26 -32.65 33.42
N LEU A 12 13.76 -31.52 33.94
CA LEU A 12 12.46 -30.90 33.61
C LEU A 12 12.55 -29.96 32.40
N GLY A 13 13.72 -29.86 31.76
CA GLY A 13 13.88 -29.10 30.53
C GLY A 13 13.38 -29.93 29.36
N ASP A 14 12.42 -29.39 28.61
CA ASP A 14 12.13 -29.89 27.27
C ASP A 14 13.43 -29.90 26.47
N GLU A 15 13.89 -31.10 26.07
CA GLU A 15 14.89 -31.20 25.01
C GLU A 15 14.34 -30.50 23.76
N PRO A 16 15.18 -29.82 22.96
CA PRO A 16 14.73 -29.22 21.72
C PRO A 16 14.12 -30.32 20.86
N LYS A 17 12.79 -30.35 20.79
CA LYS A 17 12.07 -31.29 19.94
C LYS A 17 12.58 -31.05 18.54
N SER A 18 13.12 -32.10 17.92
CA SER A 18 13.28 -32.14 16.47
C SER A 18 11.89 -31.88 15.90
N GLY A 19 11.65 -30.62 15.49
CA GLY A 19 10.42 -30.24 14.84
C GLY A 19 10.25 -31.12 13.60
N HIS A 20 8.99 -31.36 13.21
CA HIS A 20 8.70 -32.01 11.95
C HIS A 20 9.50 -31.32 10.84
N PRO A 21 10.23 -32.04 9.98
CA PRO A 21 10.91 -31.41 8.86
C PRO A 21 9.90 -30.54 8.12
N LYS A 22 10.25 -29.28 7.82
CA LYS A 22 9.48 -28.46 6.88
C LYS A 22 9.70 -28.99 5.46
N THR A 23 9.39 -30.25 5.23
CA THR A 23 9.50 -30.92 3.93
C THR A 23 8.40 -30.49 2.95
N SER A 24 7.46 -29.63 3.38
CA SER A 24 6.37 -29.17 2.52
C SER A 24 6.73 -27.96 1.65
N THR A 25 7.80 -27.22 1.94
CA THR A 25 8.18 -26.02 1.20
C THR A 25 9.36 -26.35 0.27
N ASN A 26 9.06 -27.00 -0.85
CA ASN A 26 10.01 -27.19 -1.94
C ASN A 26 10.32 -25.83 -2.59
N GLU A 27 11.58 -25.56 -2.93
CA GLU A 27 12.00 -24.33 -3.63
C GLU A 27 11.23 -24.15 -4.95
N GLU A 28 10.96 -25.26 -5.63
CA GLU A 28 10.10 -25.31 -6.81
C GLU A 28 8.69 -24.78 -6.51
N ASN A 29 8.05 -25.24 -5.43
CA ASN A 29 6.72 -24.78 -5.03
C ASN A 29 6.72 -23.30 -4.67
N THR A 30 7.78 -22.81 -4.02
CA THR A 30 7.89 -21.37 -3.70
C THR A 30 7.97 -20.52 -4.95
N THR A 31 8.71 -20.98 -5.96
CA THR A 31 8.86 -20.30 -7.25
C THR A 31 7.53 -20.25 -7.99
N HIS A 32 6.83 -21.38 -8.12
CA HIS A 32 5.53 -21.45 -8.79
C HIS A 32 4.46 -20.58 -8.11
N VAL A 33 4.46 -20.51 -6.76
CA VAL A 33 3.56 -19.63 -6.02
C VAL A 33 3.87 -18.15 -6.30
N ASP A 34 5.15 -17.77 -6.32
CA ASP A 34 5.56 -16.39 -6.62
C ASP A 34 5.16 -15.98 -8.05
N GLU A 35 5.39 -16.85 -9.03
CA GLU A 35 5.00 -16.63 -10.43
C GLU A 35 3.49 -16.43 -10.58
N LEU A 36 2.68 -17.28 -9.94
CA LEU A 36 1.22 -17.14 -9.98
C LEU A 36 0.74 -15.81 -9.39
N ILE A 37 1.33 -15.37 -8.28
CA ILE A 37 0.98 -14.10 -7.64
C ILE A 37 1.41 -12.89 -8.50
N ARG A 38 2.57 -12.97 -9.17
CA ARG A 38 3.03 -11.92 -10.07
C ARG A 38 2.16 -11.80 -11.31
N CYS A 39 1.68 -12.93 -11.85
CA CYS A 39 0.75 -12.97 -12.97
C CYS A 39 -0.62 -12.39 -12.61
N ASP A 40 -1.19 -12.78 -11.45
CA ASP A 40 -2.43 -12.20 -10.94
C ASP A 40 -2.36 -11.94 -9.43
N ARG A 41 -2.13 -10.68 -9.07
CA ARG A 41 -2.04 -10.22 -7.67
C ARG A 41 -3.37 -10.33 -6.90
N ARG A 42 -4.49 -10.63 -7.56
CA ARG A 42 -5.81 -10.78 -6.94
C ARG A 42 -6.17 -12.24 -6.66
N MET A 43 -5.35 -13.20 -7.07
CA MET A 43 -5.61 -14.62 -6.84
C MET A 43 -5.73 -14.95 -5.35
N LYS A 44 -6.66 -15.85 -5.03
CA LYS A 44 -6.87 -16.33 -3.67
C LYS A 44 -5.92 -17.48 -3.36
N ILE A 45 -5.49 -17.60 -2.10
CA ILE A 45 -4.69 -18.74 -1.61
C ILE A 45 -5.33 -20.09 -1.97
N ARG A 46 -6.66 -20.19 -1.92
CA ARG A 46 -7.38 -21.42 -2.32
C ARG A 46 -7.23 -21.75 -3.81
N GLU A 47 -7.21 -20.74 -4.66
CA GLU A 47 -7.05 -20.92 -6.12
C GLU A 47 -5.61 -21.35 -6.44
N ILE A 48 -4.62 -20.77 -5.78
CA ILE A 48 -3.21 -21.20 -5.88
C ILE A 48 -3.06 -22.66 -5.44
N ALA A 49 -3.62 -23.01 -4.28
CA ALA A 49 -3.58 -24.37 -3.76
C ALA A 49 -4.19 -25.40 -4.72
N LEU A 50 -5.30 -25.06 -5.37
CA LEU A 50 -5.94 -25.92 -6.37
C LEU A 50 -5.10 -26.04 -7.65
N LYS A 51 -4.49 -24.94 -8.12
CA LYS A 51 -3.67 -24.95 -9.35
C LYS A 51 -2.38 -25.76 -9.20
N LEU A 52 -1.76 -25.72 -8.03
CA LEU A 52 -0.51 -26.41 -7.76
C LEU A 52 -0.71 -27.77 -7.08
N GLU A 53 -1.95 -28.14 -6.75
CA GLU A 53 -2.30 -29.34 -5.98
C GLU A 53 -1.57 -29.45 -4.63
N ILE A 54 -1.26 -28.30 -4.02
CA ILE A 54 -0.57 -28.19 -2.74
C ILE A 54 -1.58 -27.88 -1.62
N PRO A 55 -1.39 -28.37 -0.39
CA PRO A 55 -2.22 -27.98 0.74
C PRO A 55 -2.30 -26.46 0.92
N LYS A 56 -3.51 -25.95 1.17
CA LYS A 56 -3.77 -24.52 1.40
C LYS A 56 -2.90 -23.94 2.54
N SER A 57 -2.62 -24.73 3.57
CA SER A 57 -1.76 -24.34 4.70
C SER A 57 -0.33 -24.05 4.25
N THR A 58 0.22 -24.88 3.37
CA THR A 58 1.56 -24.70 2.82
C THR A 58 1.63 -23.47 1.93
N VAL A 59 0.63 -23.25 1.07
CA VAL A 59 0.56 -22.02 0.27
C VAL A 59 0.49 -20.79 1.17
N HIS A 60 -0.25 -20.87 2.28
CA HIS A 60 -0.31 -19.78 3.25
C HIS A 60 1.07 -19.49 3.88
N GLU A 61 1.80 -20.51 4.36
CA GLU A 61 3.16 -20.36 4.88
C GLU A 61 4.11 -19.78 3.82
N ILE A 62 4.07 -20.29 2.59
CA ILE A 62 4.89 -19.77 1.48
C ILE A 62 4.62 -18.29 1.24
N VAL A 63 3.35 -17.88 1.14
CA VAL A 63 2.98 -16.50 0.82
C VAL A 63 3.38 -15.53 1.92
N TYR A 64 3.09 -15.86 3.18
CA TYR A 64 3.28 -14.93 4.29
C TYR A 64 4.65 -15.03 4.96
N ASP A 65 5.17 -16.24 5.17
CA ASP A 65 6.37 -16.47 5.95
C ASP A 65 7.62 -16.54 5.07
N THR A 66 7.53 -17.21 3.90
CA THR A 66 8.68 -17.34 2.99
C THR A 66 8.83 -16.14 2.05
N LEU A 67 7.75 -15.75 1.35
CA LEU A 67 7.77 -14.66 0.37
C LEU A 67 7.50 -13.28 0.99
N GLY A 68 6.95 -13.24 2.22
CA GLY A 68 6.68 -11.99 2.93
C GLY A 68 5.55 -11.15 2.34
N TYR A 69 4.71 -11.71 1.48
CA TYR A 69 3.58 -10.99 0.90
C TYR A 69 2.51 -10.68 1.95
N ARG A 70 1.81 -9.57 1.75
CA ARG A 70 0.71 -9.13 2.60
C ARG A 70 -0.50 -8.80 1.75
N LYS A 71 -1.68 -9.18 2.24
CA LYS A 71 -2.94 -8.82 1.60
C LYS A 71 -3.19 -7.33 1.81
N LEU A 72 -3.31 -6.60 0.70
CA LEU A 72 -3.73 -5.21 0.69
C LEU A 72 -5.14 -5.10 0.10
N SER A 73 -5.94 -4.17 0.61
CA SER A 73 -7.23 -3.82 0.00
C SER A 73 -6.99 -2.99 -1.26
N ALA A 74 -7.75 -3.27 -2.32
CA ALA A 74 -7.75 -2.41 -3.50
C ALA A 74 -8.23 -1.00 -3.13
N ARG A 75 -7.64 0.03 -3.76
CA ARG A 75 -8.10 1.42 -3.63
C ARG A 75 -9.19 1.69 -4.67
N TRP A 76 -10.23 2.41 -4.27
CA TRP A 76 -11.24 2.90 -5.20
C TRP A 76 -10.63 3.92 -6.14
N VAL A 77 -10.91 3.77 -7.44
CA VAL A 77 -10.49 4.70 -8.49
C VAL A 77 -11.74 5.35 -9.06
N PRO A 78 -11.87 6.70 -9.06
CA PRO A 78 -13.11 7.38 -9.45
C PRO A 78 -13.58 7.11 -10.88
N LYS A 79 -12.64 6.87 -11.81
CA LYS A 79 -12.94 6.67 -13.23
C LYS A 79 -11.90 5.78 -13.89
N MET A 80 -12.36 4.90 -14.79
CA MET A 80 -11.48 4.19 -15.72
C MET A 80 -11.05 5.15 -16.84
N LEU A 81 -9.75 5.43 -16.93
CA LEU A 81 -9.20 6.34 -17.93
C LEU A 81 -8.93 5.61 -19.24
N THR A 82 -9.18 6.29 -20.36
CA THR A 82 -8.73 5.90 -21.70
C THR A 82 -7.28 6.30 -21.88
N GLU A 83 -6.61 5.80 -22.92
CA GLU A 83 -5.23 6.21 -23.21
C GLU A 83 -5.12 7.72 -23.46
N ASP A 84 -6.07 8.31 -24.20
CA ASP A 84 -6.10 9.76 -24.44
C ASP A 84 -6.20 10.56 -23.14
N HIS A 85 -7.07 10.14 -22.20
CA HIS A 85 -7.16 10.80 -20.89
C HIS A 85 -5.84 10.70 -20.11
N LYS A 86 -5.11 9.60 -20.21
CA LYS A 86 -3.82 9.43 -19.53
C LYS A 86 -2.76 10.34 -20.14
N LEU A 87 -2.67 10.38 -21.47
CA LEU A 87 -1.74 11.24 -22.21
C LEU A 87 -1.97 12.71 -21.86
N GLN A 88 -3.21 13.19 -21.95
CA GLN A 88 -3.56 14.57 -21.60
C GLN A 88 -3.20 14.90 -20.15
N ARG A 89 -3.48 14.00 -19.20
CA ARG A 89 -3.12 14.22 -17.79
C ARG A 89 -1.62 14.33 -17.59
N VAL A 90 -0.83 13.47 -18.24
CA VAL A 90 0.65 13.52 -18.15
C VAL A 90 1.16 14.82 -18.75
N GLU A 91 0.70 15.20 -19.94
CA GLU A 91 1.11 16.42 -20.63
C GLU A 91 0.83 17.68 -19.79
N ILE A 92 -0.39 17.80 -19.28
CA ILE A 92 -0.79 18.93 -18.42
C ILE A 92 0.05 18.95 -17.15
N SER A 93 0.24 17.80 -16.51
CA SER A 93 1.04 17.71 -15.28
C SER A 93 2.51 18.10 -15.52
N GLN A 94 3.10 17.68 -16.65
CA GLN A 94 4.45 18.05 -17.02
C GLN A 94 4.58 19.56 -17.28
N ARG A 95 3.62 20.15 -17.99
CA ARG A 95 3.59 21.60 -18.24
C ARG A 95 3.46 22.39 -16.94
N LEU A 96 2.58 21.96 -16.02
CA LEU A 96 2.42 22.59 -14.71
C LEU A 96 3.68 22.44 -13.84
N LEU A 97 4.34 21.28 -13.89
CA LEU A 97 5.59 21.04 -13.18
C LEU A 97 6.72 21.95 -13.69
N GLN A 98 6.88 22.07 -15.01
CA GLN A 98 7.89 22.96 -15.61
C GLN A 98 7.69 24.40 -15.19
N ARG A 99 6.43 24.88 -15.20
CA ARG A 99 6.10 26.23 -14.72
C ARG A 99 6.44 26.41 -13.25
N CYS A 100 6.06 25.46 -12.41
CA CYS A 100 6.41 25.47 -11.00
C CYS A 100 7.94 25.49 -10.76
N GLN A 101 8.72 24.83 -11.60
CA GLN A 101 10.19 24.83 -11.49
C GLN A 101 10.81 26.15 -11.92
N GLN A 102 10.24 26.84 -12.91
CA GLN A 102 10.69 28.15 -13.37
C GLN A 102 10.45 29.22 -12.30
N ASP A 103 9.29 29.18 -11.64
CA ASP A 103 8.95 30.15 -10.59
C ASP A 103 9.85 30.03 -9.34
N ASN A 104 10.39 28.84 -9.06
CA ASN A 104 11.34 28.61 -7.95
C ASN A 104 12.82 28.86 -8.34
N GLY A 105 13.10 29.25 -9.60
CA GLY A 105 14.45 29.40 -10.14
C GLY A 105 15.12 30.76 -9.90
N ASP A 106 14.40 31.72 -9.31
CA ASP A 106 14.86 33.11 -9.14
C ASP A 106 15.43 33.41 -7.72
N GLU A 107 15.75 32.39 -6.91
CA GLU A 107 16.28 32.57 -5.55
C GLU A 107 17.80 32.85 -5.47
N ASP A 108 18.53 32.91 -6.59
CA ASP A 108 19.97 33.19 -6.61
C ASP A 108 20.30 34.53 -7.30
N THR A 109 19.80 35.64 -6.76
CA THR A 109 20.41 36.96 -7.01
C THR A 109 20.30 37.88 -5.79
N THR A 110 20.82 37.43 -4.65
CA THR A 110 21.35 38.36 -3.66
C THR A 110 22.61 39.03 -4.22
N HIS A 111 22.45 40.16 -4.92
CA HIS A 111 23.47 41.22 -4.92
C HIS A 111 22.82 42.59 -4.81
N ILE A 112 23.13 43.26 -3.70
CA ILE A 112 22.68 44.55 -3.19
C ILE A 112 22.60 45.63 -4.28
N GLY A 113 21.42 46.24 -4.45
CA GLY A 113 21.21 47.42 -5.27
C GLY A 113 19.91 48.15 -4.94
N VAL A 114 19.95 49.05 -3.96
CA VAL A 114 18.85 49.99 -3.67
C VAL A 114 18.84 51.05 -4.79
N GLY A 115 17.95 50.89 -5.76
CA GLY A 115 17.62 51.89 -6.77
C GLY A 115 16.29 52.60 -6.43
N PRO A 116 16.16 53.92 -6.65
CA PRO A 116 14.92 54.65 -6.38
C PRO A 116 13.96 54.45 -7.55
N GLY A 117 13.14 53.42 -7.44
CA GLY A 117 12.10 53.06 -8.40
C GLY A 117 11.42 51.82 -7.87
N GLY A 118 10.34 52.01 -7.12
CA GLY A 118 9.57 50.92 -6.53
C GLY A 118 8.74 50.23 -7.60
N ASP A 119 9.42 49.51 -8.49
CA ASP A 119 8.79 48.58 -9.41
C ASP A 119 8.31 47.43 -8.53
N PHE A 120 7.00 47.33 -8.32
CA PHE A 120 6.40 46.19 -7.63
C PHE A 120 6.75 44.94 -8.44
N GLN A 121 7.80 44.24 -8.05
CA GLN A 121 8.19 42.98 -8.67
C GLN A 121 7.08 42.00 -8.38
N ALA A 122 6.22 41.78 -9.37
CA ALA A 122 5.11 40.85 -9.26
C ALA A 122 5.69 39.51 -8.83
N ASN A 123 5.20 39.02 -7.70
CA ASN A 123 5.49 37.68 -7.26
C ASN A 123 4.98 36.72 -8.36
N ASN A 124 5.92 36.08 -9.05
CA ASN A 124 5.65 35.20 -10.18
C ASN A 124 5.32 33.77 -9.75
N ASN A 125 5.27 33.47 -8.45
CA ASN A 125 4.92 32.15 -7.95
C ASN A 125 3.52 31.75 -8.40
N LEU A 126 3.43 30.64 -9.13
CA LEU A 126 2.17 30.05 -9.61
C LEU A 126 1.10 29.93 -8.52
N PHE A 127 1.49 29.56 -7.29
CA PHE A 127 0.56 29.26 -6.21
C PHE A 127 -0.05 30.51 -5.56
N ASP A 128 0.63 31.65 -5.61
CA ASP A 128 0.16 32.86 -4.94
C ASP A 128 -1.02 33.53 -5.65
N ASN A 129 -1.25 33.16 -6.92
CA ASN A 129 -2.37 33.62 -7.75
C ASN A 129 -3.40 32.53 -8.07
N LEU A 130 -3.23 31.30 -7.54
CA LEU A 130 -4.12 30.19 -7.85
C LEU A 130 -5.38 30.24 -6.96
N ILE A 131 -6.52 30.57 -7.58
CA ILE A 131 -7.84 30.45 -6.95
C ILE A 131 -8.56 29.24 -7.55
N THR A 132 -8.98 28.30 -6.70
CA THR A 132 -9.71 27.07 -7.10
C THR A 132 -10.98 26.91 -6.25
N GLY A 133 -11.99 26.24 -6.81
CA GLY A 133 -13.25 25.92 -6.13
C GLY A 133 -13.87 24.65 -6.71
N ASP A 134 -14.55 23.88 -5.86
CA ASP A 134 -15.33 22.70 -6.24
C ASP A 134 -16.59 22.61 -5.37
N GLU A 135 -17.65 22.01 -5.89
CA GLU A 135 -18.91 21.85 -5.19
C GLU A 135 -18.97 20.47 -4.54
N THR A 136 -19.34 20.42 -3.26
CA THR A 136 -19.49 19.14 -2.53
C THR A 136 -20.89 19.05 -1.94
N TRP A 137 -21.55 17.91 -2.16
CA TRP A 137 -22.86 17.63 -1.59
C TRP A 137 -22.78 17.46 -0.07
N VAL A 138 -23.65 18.15 0.66
CA VAL A 138 -23.84 17.98 2.10
C VAL A 138 -25.17 17.29 2.33
N HIS A 139 -25.14 16.07 2.87
CA HIS A 139 -26.34 15.33 3.22
C HIS A 139 -26.82 15.72 4.63
N LEU A 140 -28.05 16.22 4.75
CA LEU A 140 -28.70 16.45 6.04
C LEU A 140 -29.38 15.16 6.51
N ASN A 141 -28.85 14.55 7.57
CA ASN A 141 -29.52 13.42 8.21
C ASN A 141 -30.54 13.94 9.23
N THR A 142 -31.79 14.09 8.83
CA THR A 142 -32.89 14.25 9.79
C THR A 142 -33.08 12.93 10.52
N LEU A 143 -32.83 12.91 11.84
CA LEU A 143 -33.21 11.78 12.67
C LEU A 143 -34.74 11.67 12.58
N GLU A 144 -35.25 10.68 11.84
CA GLU A 144 -36.65 10.29 11.94
C GLU A 144 -36.92 9.93 13.41
N THR A 145 -37.65 10.79 14.12
CA THR A 145 -38.28 10.39 15.36
C THR A 145 -39.30 9.32 15.02
N LYS A 146 -39.14 8.15 15.63
CA LYS A 146 -39.97 6.93 15.54
C LYS A 146 -41.44 7.14 15.97
N CYS A 147 -41.99 8.33 15.89
CA CYS A 147 -43.35 8.67 16.34
C CYS A 147 -44.36 8.87 15.20
N ASP A 148 -43.94 8.93 13.93
CA ASP A 148 -44.86 9.28 12.83
C ASP A 148 -45.45 8.05 12.09
N SER A 149 -45.39 6.85 12.67
CA SER A 149 -45.98 5.63 12.08
C SER A 149 -47.27 5.14 12.73
N MET A 150 -47.98 6.00 13.47
CA MET A 150 -49.29 5.67 14.07
C MET A 150 -50.31 6.80 13.89
N THR A 151 -50.89 6.92 12.71
CA THR A 151 -52.24 7.49 12.49
C THR A 151 -52.93 6.77 11.36
#